data_AF-A0A149USK0-F1
#
_entry.id   AF-A0A149USK0-F1
#
_cell.length_a   1.000
_cell.length_b   1.000
_cell.length_c   1.000
_cell.angle_alpha   90.00
_cell.angle_beta   90.00
_cell.angle_gamma   90.00
#
_symmetry.space_group_name_H-M   'P 1'
#
loop_
_entity.id
_entity.type
_entity.pdbx_description
1 polymer ?
#
loop_
_entity_poly.entity_id
_entity_poly.type
_entity_poly.pdbx_seq_one_letter_code
_entity_poly.pdbx_strand_id
1 'polypeptide(L)'
;MSESNHNLLTEELKTFEERVAPQKDKEGKYAVVHGSDVLGFFNDYEDAMRAAYKTYGLEPFLVKQVSSAPDIAHYTRDLVFA
;
A
#
# COMPACT_ATOMS: atom_id res chain seq x y z
N MET A 1 -27.09 -7.15 -7.94
CA MET A 1 -26.10 -6.06 -8.10
C MET A 1 -25.21 -6.12 -6.88
N SER A 2 -24.05 -6.76 -6.98
CA SER A 2 -23.11 -6.92 -5.86
C SER A 2 -21.70 -6.80 -6.40
N GLU A 3 -21.36 -5.64 -6.95
CA GLU A 3 -19.98 -5.25 -7.24
C GLU A 3 -19.39 -4.63 -5.98
N SER A 4 -19.19 -5.46 -4.95
CA SER A 4 -18.53 -5.05 -3.71
C SER A 4 -17.06 -5.47 -3.80
N ASN A 5 -16.15 -4.50 -3.68
CA ASN A 5 -14.71 -4.64 -3.36
C ASN A 5 -13.64 -4.62 -4.47
N HIS A 6 -13.91 -4.35 -5.75
CA HIS A 6 -12.82 -4.32 -6.75
C HIS A 6 -12.21 -2.93 -7.07
N ASN A 7 -12.90 -1.81 -6.80
CA ASN A 7 -12.41 -0.47 -7.21
C ASN A 7 -11.72 0.35 -6.12
N LEU A 8 -11.97 0.08 -4.84
CA LEU A 8 -11.41 0.87 -3.73
C LEU A 8 -9.88 0.80 -3.68
N LEU A 9 -9.33 -0.39 -3.94
CA LEU A 9 -7.88 -0.59 -3.98
C LEU A 9 -7.23 0.16 -5.14
N THR A 10 -7.92 0.31 -6.28
CA THR A 10 -7.38 0.99 -7.46
C THR A 10 -7.14 2.48 -7.20
N GLU A 11 -8.05 3.13 -6.48
CA GLU A 11 -7.93 4.55 -6.12
C GLU A 11 -6.83 4.80 -5.08
N GLU A 12 -6.73 3.93 -4.07
CA GLU A 12 -5.70 4.00 -3.04
C GLU A 12 -4.30 3.75 -3.61
N LEU A 13 -4.19 2.78 -4.52
CA LEU A 13 -2.93 2.46 -5.18
C LEU A 13 -2.47 3.62 -6.07
N LYS A 14 -3.39 4.23 -6.82
CA LYS A 14 -3.10 5.42 -7.62
C LYS A 14 -2.63 6.58 -6.75
N THR A 15 -3.30 6.80 -5.62
CA THR A 15 -2.92 7.85 -4.66
C THR A 15 -1.55 7.59 -4.06
N PHE A 16 -1.25 6.33 -3.74
CA PHE A 16 0.08 5.92 -3.27
C PHE A 16 1.15 6.17 -4.33
N GLU A 17 0.92 5.79 -5.58
CA GLU A 17 1.89 6.00 -6.67
C GLU A 17 2.11 7.50 -6.98
N GLU A 18 1.06 8.31 -6.96
CA GLU A 18 1.16 9.74 -7.30
C GLU A 18 1.72 10.58 -6.15
N ARG A 19 1.33 10.28 -4.90
CA ARG A 19 1.66 11.13 -3.74
C ARG A 19 2.74 10.54 -2.85
N VAL A 20 2.82 9.22 -2.71
CA VAL A 20 3.70 8.56 -1.74
C VAL A 20 4.99 8.06 -2.38
N ALA A 21 4.91 7.33 -3.49
CA ALA A 21 6.08 6.77 -4.18
C ALA A 21 7.15 7.81 -4.58
N PRO A 22 6.84 9.06 -4.98
CA PRO A 22 7.88 10.05 -5.29
C PRO A 22 8.59 10.62 -4.04
N GLN A 23 8.08 10.41 -2.82
CA GLN A 23 8.67 10.92 -1.58
C GLN A 23 9.83 10.05 -1.10
N LYS A 24 10.99 10.18 -1.76
CA LYS A 24 12.22 9.45 -1.40
C LYS A 24 12.72 9.73 0.02
N ASP A 25 12.40 10.89 0.58
CA ASP A 25 12.72 11.24 1.97
C ASP A 25 11.94 10.41 3.00
N LYS A 26 10.92 9.67 2.55
CA LYS A 26 10.10 8.77 3.36
C LYS A 26 10.41 7.30 3.11
N GLU A 27 11.45 6.99 2.33
CA GLU A 27 11.83 5.60 2.05
C GLU A 27 12.06 4.78 3.33
N GLY A 28 11.57 3.53 3.32
CA GLY A 28 11.57 2.62 4.46
C GLY A 28 10.42 2.82 5.45
N LYS A 29 9.69 3.95 5.40
CA LYS A 29 8.50 4.19 6.23
C LYS A 29 7.26 3.52 5.65
N TYR A 30 6.24 3.32 6.48
CA TYR A 30 4.93 2.82 6.10
C TYR A 30 3.95 3.99 5.92
N ALA A 31 3.37 4.12 4.74
CA ALA A 31 2.31 5.09 4.50
C ALA A 31 0.94 4.43 4.68
N VAL A 32 0.01 5.17 5.29
CA VAL A 32 -1.40 4.80 5.38
C VAL A 32 -2.18 5.69 4.42
N VAL A 33 -2.87 5.07 3.47
CA VAL A 33 -3.69 5.73 2.44
C VAL A 33 -5.11 5.23 2.59
N HIS A 34 -6.09 6.13 2.51
CA HIS A 34 -7.51 5.80 2.54
C HIS A 34 -8.21 6.58 1.43
N GLY A 35 -8.71 5.89 0.41
CA GLY A 35 -9.20 6.52 -0.81
C GLY A 35 -8.14 7.43 -1.47
N SER A 36 -8.37 8.75 -1.42
CA SER A 36 -7.50 9.77 -2.01
C SER A 36 -6.62 10.54 -1.02
N ASP A 37 -6.67 10.17 0.27
CA ASP A 37 -5.95 10.85 1.34
C ASP A 37 -4.85 9.98 1.96
N VAL A 38 -3.76 10.63 2.35
CA VAL A 38 -2.63 10.01 3.06
C VAL A 38 -2.68 10.46 4.52
N LEU A 39 -2.94 9.52 5.44
CA LEU A 39 -3.01 9.81 6.88
C LEU A 39 -1.64 10.23 7.42
N GLY A 40 -0.57 9.58 6.96
CA GLY A 40 0.79 9.86 7.38
C GLY A 40 1.77 8.75 7.09
N PHE A 41 3.00 8.96 7.57
CA PHE A 41 4.12 8.04 7.43
C PHE A 41 4.62 7.60 8.80
N PHE A 42 4.76 6.29 8.97
CA PHE A 42 5.12 5.64 10.22
C PHE A 42 6.42 4.85 10.04
N ASN A 43 7.19 4.65 11.10
CA ASN A 43 8.43 3.88 10.99
C ASN A 43 8.16 2.37 10.97
N ASP A 44 7.08 1.94 11.63
CA ASP A 44 6.73 0.53 11.79
C ASP A 44 5.34 0.23 11.22
N TYR A 45 5.18 -0.97 10.68
CA TYR A 45 3.90 -1.44 10.13
C TYR A 45 2.82 -1.48 11.20
N GLU A 46 3.14 -1.92 12.42
CA GLU A 46 2.20 -2.02 13.52
C GLU A 46 1.66 -0.64 13.95
N ASP A 47 2.54 0.37 13.96
CA ASP A 47 2.17 1.75 14.28
C ASP A 47 1.25 2.34 13.21
N ALA A 48 1.59 2.14 11.94
CA ALA A 48 0.74 2.50 10.81
C ALA A 48 -0.63 1.84 10.92
N MET A 49 -0.66 0.57 11.28
CA MET A 49 -1.88 -0.22 11.38
C MET A 49 -2.76 0.25 12.52
N ARG A 50 -2.21 0.46 13.72
CA ARG A 50 -2.98 1.03 14.84
C ARG A 50 -3.51 2.41 14.51
N ALA A 51 -2.72 3.26 13.84
CA ALA A 51 -3.17 4.59 13.45
C ALA A 51 -4.31 4.53 12.43
N ALA A 52 -4.24 3.63 11.46
CA ALA A 52 -5.28 3.38 10.48
C ALA A 52 -6.58 2.92 11.16
N TYR A 53 -6.51 1.87 11.98
CA TYR A 53 -7.68 1.37 12.72
C TYR A 53 -8.27 2.40 13.67
N LYS A 54 -7.45 3.22 14.31
CA LYS A 54 -7.92 4.28 15.22
C LYS A 54 -8.64 5.41 14.46
N THR A 55 -8.24 5.68 13.22
CA THR A 55 -8.75 6.82 12.45
C THR A 55 -9.92 6.42 11.55
N TYR A 56 -9.80 5.30 10.84
CA TYR A 56 -10.75 4.81 9.84
C TYR A 56 -11.63 3.67 10.34
N GLY A 57 -11.29 3.04 11.47
CA GLY A 57 -12.10 1.97 12.05
C GLY A 57 -12.16 0.73 11.16
N LEU A 58 -13.36 0.39 10.67
CA LEU A 58 -13.63 -0.75 9.80
C LEU A 58 -13.67 -0.35 8.31
N GLU A 59 -13.44 0.92 7.99
CA GLU A 59 -13.34 1.36 6.60
C GLU A 59 -12.07 0.79 5.95
N PRO A 60 -12.12 0.49 4.64
CA PRO A 60 -10.97 -0.01 3.91
C PRO A 60 -9.87 1.05 3.81
N PHE A 61 -8.62 0.62 3.95
CA PHE A 61 -7.43 1.45 3.79
C PHE A 61 -6.26 0.61 3.28
N LEU A 62 -5.26 1.28 2.72
CA LEU A 62 -4.00 0.71 2.27
C LEU A 62 -2.87 1.09 3.23
N VAL A 63 -2.16 0.08 3.74
CA VAL A 63 -0.88 0.27 4.43
C VAL A 63 0.23 -0.34 3.60
N LYS A 64 1.16 0.48 3.11
CA LYS A 64 2.25 0.03 2.24
C LYS A 64 3.55 0.75 2.58
N GLN A 65 4.66 0.01 2.53
CA GLN A 65 5.99 0.60 2.73
C GLN A 65 6.38 1.44 1.52
N VAL A 66 6.94 2.61 1.77
CA VAL A 66 7.57 3.46 0.75
C VAL A 66 8.91 2.81 0.39
N SER A 67 8.95 2.09 -0.73
CA SER A 67 10.19 1.55 -1.30
C SER A 67 10.47 2.24 -2.63
N SER A 68 11.73 2.65 -2.86
CA SER A 68 12.13 3.17 -4.16
C SER A 68 12.45 2.06 -5.17
N ALA A 69 12.46 0.79 -4.73
CA ALA A 69 12.72 -0.37 -5.59
C ALA A 69 11.41 -0.98 -6.12
N PRO A 70 11.35 -1.35 -7.41
CA PRO A 70 10.34 -2.30 -7.87
C PRO A 70 10.57 -3.61 -7.13
N ASP A 71 9.50 -4.21 -6.61
CA ASP A 71 9.56 -5.54 -6.00
C ASP A 71 10.00 -6.53 -7.10
N ILE A 72 11.29 -6.84 -7.18
CA ILE A 72 11.82 -7.80 -8.17
C ILE A 72 11.41 -9.18 -7.67
N ALA A 73 10.24 -9.63 -8.10
CA ALA A 73 9.80 -11.00 -7.86
C ALA A 73 10.71 -11.95 -8.66
N HIS A 74 11.67 -12.58 -7.96
CA HIS A 74 12.49 -13.63 -8.53
C HIS A 74 11.69 -14.93 -8.61
N TYR A 75 11.14 -15.24 -9.79
CA TYR A 75 10.55 -16.55 -10.07
C TYR A 75 11.61 -17.46 -10.71
N THR A 76 12.02 -18.51 -10.00
CA THR A 76 12.69 -19.68 -10.61
C THR A 76 11.62 -20.74 -10.83
N ARG A 77 11.29 -21.02 -12.09
CA ARG A 77 10.43 -22.15 -12.44
C ARG A 77 11.25 -23.14 -13.26
N ASP A 78 11.35 -24.36 -12.79
CA ASP A 78 11.89 -25.46 -13.58
C ASP A 78 10.90 -25.79 -14.70
N LEU A 79 11.26 -25.43 -15.94
CA LEU A 79 10.51 -25.84 -17.12
C LEU A 79 10.92 -27.28 -17.44
N VAL A 80 10.12 -28.24 -16.98
CA VAL A 80 10.21 -29.62 -17.44
C VAL A 80 9.60 -29.68 -18.84
N PHE A 81 10.43 -29.91 -19.85
CA PHE A 81 9.96 -30.25 -21.19
C PHE A 81 9.63 -31.76 -21.22
N ALA A 82 8.41 -32.10 -21.62
CA ALA A 82 7.94 -33.47 -21.81
C ALA A 82 7.99 -33.86 -23.29
#